data_AF-A0A6G9H0I6-F1
#
_entry.id   AF-A0A6G9H0I6-F1
#
_cell.length_a   1.000
_cell.length_b   1.000
_cell.length_c   1.000
_cell.angle_alpha   90.00
_cell.angle_beta   90.00
_cell.angle_gamma   90.00
#
_symmetry.space_group_name_H-M   'P 1'
#
loop_
_entity.id
_entity.type
_entity.pdbx_description
1 polymer ?
#
loop_
_entity_poly.entity_id
_entity_poly.type
_entity_poly.pdbx_seq_one_letter_code
_entity_poly.pdbx_strand_id
1 'polypeptide(L)' 'MPDDSRTTDELRHLMVEQLMRVMGLPDDESVAHEADRVLLALDDRLREDTAAA' A
#
# COMPACT_ATOMS: atom_id res chain seq x y z
N MET A 1 14.30 11.01 8.60
CA MET A 1 13.07 10.35 9.06
C MET A 1 12.22 10.21 7.82
N PRO A 2 11.93 9.00 7.31
CA PRO A 2 11.10 8.88 6.11
C PRO A 2 9.68 9.32 6.47
N ASP A 3 9.11 10.16 5.62
CA ASP A 3 7.87 10.91 5.81
C ASP A 3 6.66 10.02 6.15
N ASP A 4 6.22 10.08 7.41
CA ASP A 4 5.00 9.46 7.97
C ASP A 4 3.69 10.09 7.46
N SER A 5 3.77 11.03 6.50
CA SER A 5 2.63 11.81 6.02
C SER A 5 2.18 11.42 4.62
N ARG A 6 2.22 10.13 4.26
CA ARG A 6 1.56 9.70 3.02
C ARG A 6 0.04 9.82 3.18
N THR A 7 -0.56 10.57 2.28
CA THR A 7 -2.02 10.71 2.18
C THR A 7 -2.65 9.41 1.71
N THR A 8 -3.94 9.21 2.02
CA THR A 8 -4.70 8.03 1.57
C THR A 8 -4.69 7.89 0.04
N ASP A 9 -4.63 9.00 -0.70
CA ASP A 9 -4.55 9.00 -2.17
C ASP A 9 -3.20 8.50 -2.68
N GLU A 10 -2.10 8.93 -2.06
CA GLU A 10 -0.74 8.42 -2.36
C GLU A 10 -0.61 6.92 -2.06
N LEU A 11 -1.21 6.45 -0.96
CA LEU A 11 -1.24 5.03 -0.62
C LEU A 11 -2.07 4.22 -1.63
N ARG A 12 -3.19 4.75 -2.14
CA ARG A 12 -3.97 4.12 -3.21
C ARG A 12 -3.19 4.05 -4.52
N HIS A 13 -2.47 5.11 -4.88
CA HIS A 13 -1.64 5.12 -6.09
C HIS A 13 -0.53 4.07 -6.00
N LEU A 14 0.19 4.04 -4.88
CA LEU A 14 1.23 3.04 -4.61
C LEU A 14 0.67 1.62 -4.63
N MET A 15 -0.52 1.38 -4.09
CA MET A 15 -1.18 0.07 -4.15
C MET A 15 -1.36 -0.41 -5.59
N VAL A 16 -1.79 0.48 -6.50
CA VAL A 16 -1.97 0.14 -7.91
C VAL A 16 -0.64 -0.18 -8.58
N GLU A 17 0.41 0.61 -8.33
CA GLU A 17 1.75 0.33 -8.86
C GLU A 17 2.31 -1.01 -8.37
N GLN A 18 2.12 -1.32 -7.09
CA GLN A 18 2.55 -2.60 -6.53
C GLN A 18 1.76 -3.77 -7.12
N LEU A 19 0.46 -3.63 -7.34
CA LEU A 19 -0.35 -4.66 -8.01
C LEU A 19 0.12 -4.91 -9.44
N MET A 20 0.44 -3.84 -10.18
CA MET A 20 1.02 -3.94 -11.52
C MET A 20 2.37 -4.66 -11.50
N ARG A 21 3.21 -4.40 -10.49
CA ARG A 21 4.50 -5.07 -10.32
C ARG A 21 4.32 -6.56 -10.01
N VAL A 22 3.42 -6.93 -9.11
CA VAL A 22 3.09 -8.34 -8.80
C VAL A 22 2.59 -9.07 -10.04
N MET A 23 1.75 -8.44 -10.86
CA MET A 23 1.30 -9.04 -12.13
C MET A 23 2.45 -9.26 -13.13
N GLY A 24 3.48 -8.41 -13.11
CA GLY A 24 4.67 -8.55 -13.95
C GLY A 24 5.71 -9.55 -13.42
N LEU A 25 5.72 -9.80 -12.12
CA LEU A 25 6.67 -10.67 -11.42
C LEU A 25 5.94 -11.49 -10.33
N PRO A 26 5.07 -12.44 -10.71
CA PRO A 26 4.20 -13.14 -9.75
C PRO A 26 4.96 -14.05 -8.79
N ASP A 27 6.13 -14.55 -9.18
CA ASP A 27 6.96 -15.46 -8.38
C ASP A 27 8.06 -14.72 -7.58
N ASP A 28 8.10 -13.39 -7.64
CA ASP A 28 9.08 -12.60 -6.88
C ASP A 28 8.55 -12.30 -5.47
N GLU A 29 9.09 -13.03 -4.50
CA GLU A 29 8.71 -12.92 -3.09
C GLU A 29 8.97 -11.52 -2.50
N SER A 30 9.99 -10.81 -3.00
CA SER A 30 10.28 -9.45 -2.54
C SER A 30 9.20 -8.48 -3.01
N VAL A 31 8.76 -8.63 -4.27
CA VAL A 31 7.65 -7.85 -4.84
C VAL A 31 6.35 -8.11 -4.08
N ALA A 32 6.06 -9.37 -3.76
CA ALA A 32 4.89 -9.73 -2.96
C ALA A 32 4.94 -9.11 -1.55
N HIS A 33 6.10 -9.14 -0.89
CA HIS A 33 6.27 -8.56 0.44
C HIS A 33 6.11 -7.04 0.44
N GLU A 34 6.64 -6.34 -0.57
CA GLU A 34 6.45 -4.89 -0.69
C GLU A 34 4.98 -4.52 -0.93
N ALA A 35 4.26 -5.28 -1.77
CA ALA A 35 2.84 -5.07 -2.01
C ALA A 35 2.01 -5.26 -0.73
N ASP A 36 2.30 -6.30 0.04
CA ASP A 36 1.64 -6.58 1.33
C ASP A 36 1.78 -5.40 2.31
N ARG A 37 2.98 -4.82 2.44
CA ARG A 37 3.22 -3.66 3.31
C ARG A 37 2.43 -2.42 2.91
N VAL A 38 2.28 -2.17 1.61
CA VAL A 38 1.49 -1.04 1.11
C VAL A 38 -0.01 -1.26 1.36
N LEU A 39 -0.49 -2.50 1.17
CA LEU A 39 -1.88 -2.85 1.45
C LEU A 39 -2.25 -2.70 2.93
N LEU A 40 -1.39 -3.19 3.84
CA LEU A 40 -1.60 -3.03 5.28
C LEU A 40 -1.62 -1.57 5.70
N ALA A 41 -0.69 -0.74 5.19
CA ALA A 41 -0.67 0.68 5.49
C ALA A 41 -1.94 1.41 4.99
N LEU A 42 -2.45 1.03 3.82
CA LEU A 42 -3.70 1.58 3.29
C LEU A 42 -4.92 1.12 4.10
N ASP A 43 -4.97 -0.16 4.50
CA ASP A 43 -6.05 -0.71 5.33
C ASP A 43 -6.14 -0.02 6.68
N ASP A 44 -5.00 0.17 7.35
CA ASP A 44 -4.93 0.89 8.62
C ASP A 44 -5.42 2.33 8.47
N ARG A 45 -5.00 3.03 7.42
CA ARG A 45 -5.44 4.41 7.15
C ARG A 45 -6.94 4.51 6.88
N LEU A 46 -7.50 3.58 6.09
CA LEU A 46 -8.94 3.55 5.81
C LEU A 46 -9.77 3.21 7.05
N ARG A 47 -9.24 2.35 7.93
CA ARG A 47 -9.86 2.04 9.21
C ARG A 47 -9.89 3.26 10.13
N GLU A 48 -8.79 4.01 10.21
CA GLU A 48 -8.72 5.28 10.95
C GLU A 48 -9.71 6.31 10.40
N ASP A 49 -9.73 6.51 9.07
CA ASP A 49 -10.65 7.45 8.41
C ASP A 49 -12.12 7.08 8.66
N THR A 50 -12.44 5.77 8.67
CA THR A 50 -13.80 5.27 8.94
C THR A 50 -14.18 5.41 10.41
N ALA A 51 -13.25 5.22 11.35
CA ALA A 51 -13.49 5.38 12.77
C ALA A 51 -13.63 6.85 13.21
N ALA A 52 -13.09 7.78 12.41
CA ALA A 52 -13.18 9.21 12.63
C ALA A 52 -14.44 9.87 12.00
N ALA A 53 -15.21 9.13 11.21
CA ALA A 53 -16.44 9.57 10.52
C ALA A 53 -17.71 9.26 11.33
#